data_AF-A0A523H6P1-F1
#
_entry.id   AF-A0A523H6P1-F1
#
_cell.length_a   1.000
_cell.length_b   1.000
_cell.length_c   1.000
_cell.angle_alpha   90.00
_cell.angle_beta   90.00
_cell.angle_gamma   90.00
#
_symmetry.space_group_name_H-M   'P 1'
#
loop_
_entity.id
_entity.type
_entity.pdbx_description
1 polymer ?
#
loop_
_entity_poly.entity_id
_entity_poly.type
_entity_poly.pdbx_seq_one_letter_code
_entity_poly.pdbx_strand_id
1 'polypeptide(L)'
;MGYNQYLNLPPNEFMQVIDHAIENGFSMVWDGDITENSFKQALGIALLPLKEWDQRTREERANICKIPETEKEITQELRQESFDNYKTTDDHLMHITGLATDQNGTKFYKAKNSWGIQSSKYGGYVYMSESYTRSKTVSVVLHKDGLPPKIAEHLEKN
;
A
#
# COMPACT_ATOMS: atom_id res chain seq x y z
N MET A 1 -6.03 10.72 30.40
CA MET A 1 -5.98 11.20 29.00
C MET A 1 -6.07 9.95 28.13
N GLY A 2 -7.14 9.84 27.35
CA GLY A 2 -7.67 8.59 26.82
C GLY A 2 -6.80 7.94 25.76
N TYR A 3 -6.63 6.62 25.89
CA TYR A 3 -5.97 5.77 24.91
C TYR A 3 -6.94 5.48 23.76
N ASN A 4 -6.75 6.17 22.64
CA ASN A 4 -7.15 5.67 21.33
C ASN A 4 -5.99 5.98 20.37
N GLN A 5 -4.97 5.11 20.37
CA GLN A 5 -3.68 5.38 19.72
C GLN A 5 -3.76 5.29 18.18
N TYR A 6 -4.82 4.71 17.64
CA TYR A 6 -5.08 4.57 16.21
C TYR A 6 -6.48 5.05 15.87
N LEU A 7 -6.59 5.83 14.79
CA LEU A 7 -7.86 6.27 14.23
C LEU A 7 -8.29 5.24 13.18
N ASN A 8 -9.38 4.53 13.46
CA ASN A 8 -9.88 3.50 12.56
C ASN A 8 -10.83 4.09 11.52
N LEU A 9 -10.68 3.70 10.25
CA LEU A 9 -11.49 4.14 9.13
C LEU A 9 -11.92 2.95 8.28
N PRO A 10 -13.12 2.99 7.67
CA PRO A 10 -13.46 2.05 6.60
C PRO A 10 -12.42 2.11 5.47
N PRO A 11 -12.13 0.99 4.75
CA PRO A 11 -11.04 0.95 3.76
C PRO A 11 -11.16 2.00 2.66
N ASN A 12 -12.37 2.35 2.25
CA ASN A 12 -12.58 3.38 1.23
C ASN A 12 -12.17 4.77 1.73
N GLU A 13 -12.56 5.13 2.95
CA GLU A 13 -12.14 6.38 3.59
C GLU A 13 -10.64 6.38 3.89
N PHE A 14 -10.10 5.22 4.30
CA PHE A 14 -8.67 5.04 4.51
C PHE A 14 -7.86 5.31 3.24
N MET A 15 -8.23 4.71 2.10
CA MET A 15 -7.56 4.99 0.83
C MET A 15 -7.77 6.44 0.37
N GLN A 16 -8.95 7.02 0.61
CA GLN A 16 -9.23 8.42 0.31
C GLN A 16 -8.33 9.37 1.12
N VAL A 17 -8.03 9.05 2.38
CA VAL A 17 -7.07 9.81 3.20
C VAL A 17 -5.68 9.79 2.56
N ILE A 18 -5.23 8.61 2.12
CA ILE A 18 -3.91 8.45 1.49
C ILE A 18 -3.86 9.30 0.21
N ASP A 19 -4.84 9.14 -0.69
CA ASP A 19 -4.92 9.88 -1.95
C ASP A 19 -4.93 11.40 -1.70
N HIS A 20 -5.87 11.88 -0.88
CA HIS A 20 -6.02 13.30 -0.58
C HIS A 20 -4.75 13.91 0.01
N ALA A 21 -4.09 13.22 0.94
CA ALA A 21 -2.87 13.72 1.55
C ALA A 21 -1.77 13.90 0.50
N ILE A 22 -1.55 12.91 -0.36
CA ILE A 22 -0.53 13.01 -1.41
C ILE A 22 -0.87 14.10 -2.45
N GLU A 23 -2.14 14.19 -2.86
CA GLU A 23 -2.61 15.21 -3.81
C GLU A 23 -2.48 16.64 -3.27
N ASN A 24 -2.54 16.82 -1.94
CA ASN A 24 -2.37 18.11 -1.26
C ASN A 24 -0.94 18.36 -0.79
N GLY A 25 0.05 17.64 -1.32
CA GLY A 25 1.47 17.90 -1.08
C GLY A 25 2.01 17.35 0.25
N PHE A 26 1.22 16.55 0.96
CA PHE A 26 1.71 15.81 2.10
C PHE A 26 2.39 14.51 1.67
N SER A 27 3.11 13.93 2.61
CA SER A 27 3.67 12.59 2.51
C SER A 27 3.36 11.86 3.81
N MET A 28 3.55 10.55 3.84
CA MET A 28 3.20 9.76 5.03
C MET A 28 4.15 8.60 5.25
N VAL A 29 4.28 8.22 6.51
CA VAL A 29 4.83 6.92 6.88
C VAL A 29 3.79 5.88 6.54
N TRP A 30 4.24 4.82 5.86
CA TRP A 30 3.47 3.63 5.57
C TRP A 30 4.06 2.48 6.35
N ASP A 31 3.17 1.75 7.01
CA ASP A 31 3.45 0.57 7.79
C ASP A 31 2.61 -0.57 7.25
N GLY A 32 3.23 -1.71 6.96
CA GLY A 32 2.54 -2.82 6.34
C GLY A 32 3.42 -4.04 6.11
N ASP A 33 2.89 -4.94 5.30
CA ASP A 33 3.48 -6.23 5.00
C ASP A 33 4.16 -6.23 3.61
N ILE A 34 5.39 -6.74 3.53
CA ILE A 34 6.17 -6.89 2.30
C ILE A 34 6.53 -8.34 1.98
N THR A 35 5.95 -9.33 2.67
CA THR A 35 6.28 -10.75 2.53
C THR A 35 5.74 -11.39 1.24
N GLU A 36 4.85 -10.71 0.53
CA GLU A 36 4.27 -11.21 -0.70
C GLU A 36 5.33 -11.51 -1.77
N ASN A 37 5.15 -12.63 -2.48
CA ASN A 37 6.05 -12.98 -3.59
C ASN A 37 6.04 -11.93 -4.71
N SER A 38 4.98 -11.13 -4.79
CA SER A 38 4.79 -10.02 -5.71
C SER A 38 5.29 -8.67 -5.17
N PHE A 39 5.98 -8.63 -4.02
CA PHE A 39 6.84 -7.52 -3.64
C PHE A 39 8.25 -7.76 -4.20
N LYS A 40 8.65 -6.97 -5.20
CA LYS A 40 9.95 -7.13 -5.87
C LYS A 40 10.77 -5.85 -5.75
N GLN A 41 11.50 -5.70 -4.65
CA GLN A 41 12.39 -4.55 -4.42
C GLN A 41 13.32 -4.27 -5.61
N ALA A 42 14.01 -5.28 -6.15
CA ALA A 42 14.94 -5.10 -7.27
C ALA A 42 14.25 -4.49 -8.51
N LEU A 43 12.99 -4.87 -8.75
CA LEU A 43 12.16 -4.31 -9.82
C LEU A 43 11.47 -3.00 -9.39
N GLY A 44 11.45 -2.69 -8.10
CA GLY A 44 10.80 -1.54 -7.50
C GLY A 44 9.29 -1.54 -7.68
N ILE A 45 8.65 -2.71 -7.71
CA ILE A 45 7.21 -2.87 -7.93
C ILE A 45 6.65 -3.81 -6.86
N ALA A 46 5.47 -3.49 -6.33
CA ALA A 46 4.64 -4.39 -5.54
C ALA A 46 3.23 -4.47 -6.14
N LEU A 47 2.76 -5.69 -6.41
CA LEU A 47 1.44 -5.98 -6.97
C LEU A 47 0.70 -6.97 -6.06
N LEU A 48 -0.61 -7.06 -6.19
CA LEU A 48 -1.45 -8.11 -5.59
C LEU A 48 -2.26 -8.82 -6.67
N PRO A 49 -1.61 -9.67 -7.49
CA PRO A 49 -2.26 -10.30 -8.64
C PRO A 49 -3.42 -11.21 -8.26
N LEU A 50 -4.42 -11.33 -9.13
CA LEU A 50 -5.56 -12.23 -8.95
C LEU A 50 -5.14 -13.70 -8.92
N LYS A 51 -4.16 -14.08 -9.75
CA LYS A 51 -3.63 -15.46 -9.81
C LYS A 51 -2.61 -15.69 -8.70
N GLU A 52 -2.90 -16.63 -7.81
CA GLU A 52 -2.07 -16.98 -6.65
C GLU A 52 -0.71 -17.56 -7.07
N TRP A 53 0.28 -17.45 -6.18
CA TRP A 53 1.65 -17.86 -6.48
C TRP A 53 1.83 -19.35 -6.78
N ASP A 54 1.11 -20.20 -6.05
CA ASP A 54 1.13 -21.66 -6.18
C ASP A 54 0.51 -22.14 -7.50
N GLN A 55 -0.46 -21.39 -8.03
CA GLN A 55 -1.12 -21.65 -9.31
C GLN A 55 -0.30 -21.24 -10.54
N ARG A 56 0.83 -20.56 -10.34
CA ARG A 56 1.68 -20.05 -11.43
C ARG A 56 2.67 -21.09 -11.96
N THR A 57 2.86 -21.08 -13.27
CA THR A 57 3.98 -21.77 -13.92
C THR A 57 5.31 -21.11 -13.56
N ARG A 58 6.43 -21.79 -13.85
CA ARG A 58 7.77 -21.22 -13.66
C ARG A 58 7.97 -19.93 -14.44
N GLU A 59 7.44 -19.85 -15.66
CA GLU A 59 7.53 -18.67 -16.52
C GLU A 59 6.72 -17.50 -15.94
N GLU A 60 5.49 -17.75 -15.51
CA GLU A 60 4.63 -16.73 -14.88
C GLU A 60 5.26 -16.17 -13.59
N ARG A 61 5.88 -17.03 -12.77
CA ARG A 61 6.63 -16.60 -11.59
C ARG A 61 7.84 -15.74 -11.95
N ALA A 62 8.51 -16.04 -13.07
CA ALA A 62 9.67 -15.28 -13.53
C ALA A 62 9.27 -13.92 -14.14
N ASN A 63 8.02 -13.74 -14.55
CA ASN A 63 7.49 -12.52 -15.16
C ASN A 63 6.69 -11.63 -14.20
N ILE A 64 6.48 -12.07 -12.95
CA ILE A 64 5.81 -11.26 -11.94
C ILE A 64 6.47 -9.88 -11.80
N CYS A 65 5.67 -8.83 -11.73
CA CYS A 65 6.12 -7.43 -11.63
C CYS A 65 6.96 -6.90 -12.82
N LYS A 66 7.08 -7.66 -13.91
CA LYS A 66 7.70 -7.17 -15.17
C LYS A 66 6.66 -6.69 -16.17
N ILE A 67 5.42 -7.19 -16.04
CA ILE A 67 4.27 -6.82 -16.85
C ILE A 67 3.10 -6.48 -15.92
N PRO A 68 2.17 -5.59 -16.31
CA PRO A 68 0.93 -5.40 -15.57
C PRO A 68 0.12 -6.69 -15.56
N GLU A 69 -0.60 -6.91 -14.46
CA GLU A 69 -1.49 -8.04 -14.27
C GLU A 69 -2.81 -7.57 -13.68
N THR A 70 -3.88 -8.33 -13.88
CA THR A 70 -5.13 -8.11 -13.15
C THR A 70 -4.91 -8.41 -11.67
N GLU A 71 -5.34 -7.49 -10.81
CA GLU A 71 -5.15 -7.57 -9.36
C GLU A 71 -6.45 -7.92 -8.64
N LYS A 72 -6.32 -8.31 -7.37
CA LYS A 72 -7.47 -8.61 -6.52
C LYS A 72 -8.23 -7.33 -6.19
N GLU A 73 -9.55 -7.43 -6.22
CA GLU A 73 -10.45 -6.44 -5.60
C GLU A 73 -10.51 -6.69 -4.10
N ILE A 74 -10.18 -5.68 -3.28
CA ILE A 74 -10.01 -5.85 -1.84
C ILE A 74 -11.20 -5.28 -1.06
N THR A 75 -12.00 -6.18 -0.49
CA THR A 75 -13.09 -5.83 0.43
C THR A 75 -12.58 -5.68 1.87
N GLN A 76 -13.44 -5.14 2.76
CA GLN A 76 -13.13 -5.07 4.19
C GLN A 76 -12.95 -6.48 4.78
N GLU A 77 -13.80 -7.43 4.38
CA GLU A 77 -13.79 -8.80 4.89
C GLU A 77 -12.50 -9.51 4.50
N LEU A 78 -12.05 -9.38 3.25
CA LEU A 78 -10.78 -9.95 2.79
C LEU A 78 -9.58 -9.33 3.50
N ARG A 79 -9.61 -8.01 3.72
CA ARG A 79 -8.55 -7.30 4.47
C ARG A 79 -8.50 -7.77 5.93
N GLN A 80 -9.66 -7.91 6.58
CA GLN A 80 -9.75 -8.38 7.96
C GLN A 80 -9.29 -9.83 8.09
N GLU A 81 -9.75 -10.73 7.20
CA GLU A 81 -9.34 -12.13 7.18
C GLU A 81 -7.82 -12.26 7.02
N SER A 82 -7.21 -11.49 6.13
CA SER A 82 -5.76 -11.48 5.90
C SER A 82 -4.96 -11.06 7.15
N PHE A 83 -5.48 -10.11 7.93
CA PHE A 83 -4.87 -9.70 9.19
C PHE A 83 -5.05 -10.78 10.27
N ASP A 84 -6.28 -11.29 10.44
CA ASP A 84 -6.63 -12.26 11.48
C ASP A 84 -5.91 -13.62 11.30
N ASN A 85 -5.63 -14.01 10.06
CA ASN A 85 -4.91 -15.25 9.73
C ASN A 85 -3.39 -15.05 9.54
N TYR A 86 -2.86 -13.88 9.91
CA TYR A 86 -1.43 -13.54 9.85
C TYR A 86 -0.81 -13.57 8.45
N LYS A 87 -1.61 -13.43 7.38
CA LYS A 87 -1.11 -13.19 6.01
C LYS A 87 -0.72 -11.73 5.77
N THR A 88 -1.19 -10.82 6.62
CA THR A 88 -0.74 -9.43 6.69
C THR A 88 -0.29 -9.16 8.12
N THR A 89 0.98 -8.83 8.30
CA THR A 89 1.58 -8.49 9.58
C THR A 89 2.28 -7.12 9.51
N ASP A 90 2.63 -6.54 10.66
CA ASP A 90 3.55 -5.40 10.72
C ASP A 90 4.97 -5.95 10.55
N ASP A 91 5.52 -5.80 9.34
CA ASP A 91 6.84 -6.33 8.99
C ASP A 91 7.84 -5.27 8.49
N HIS A 92 7.36 -4.12 8.00
CA HIS A 92 8.21 -3.13 7.36
C HIS A 92 7.61 -1.72 7.27
N LEU A 93 8.50 -0.72 7.33
CA LEU A 93 8.15 0.69 7.22
C LEU A 93 8.74 1.31 5.95
N MET A 94 7.92 2.06 5.23
CA MET A 94 8.34 2.90 4.10
C MET A 94 7.73 4.29 4.17
N HIS A 95 8.13 5.19 3.27
CA HIS A 95 7.59 6.56 3.20
C HIS A 95 6.92 6.78 1.85
N ILE A 96 5.60 6.91 1.81
CA ILE A 96 4.87 7.24 0.57
C ILE A 96 5.03 8.73 0.26
N THR A 97 5.54 9.03 -0.94
CA THR A 97 5.90 10.39 -1.37
C THR A 97 5.21 10.85 -2.65
N GLY A 98 4.37 10.03 -3.26
CA GLY A 98 3.74 10.39 -4.53
C GLY A 98 2.85 9.30 -5.11
N LEU A 99 2.18 9.65 -6.21
CA LEU A 99 1.38 8.74 -7.01
C LEU A 99 2.03 8.52 -8.39
N ALA A 100 1.70 7.41 -9.03
CA ALA A 100 2.03 7.12 -10.41
C ALA A 100 0.92 6.28 -11.05
N THR A 101 0.93 6.21 -12.37
CA THR A 101 0.04 5.33 -13.14
C THR A 101 0.86 4.50 -14.11
N ASP A 102 0.44 3.26 -14.34
CA ASP A 102 1.02 2.43 -15.40
C ASP A 102 0.35 2.71 -16.77
N GLN A 103 0.79 1.99 -17.80
CA GLN A 103 0.25 2.11 -19.16
C GLN A 103 -1.22 1.70 -19.31
N ASN A 104 -1.77 0.95 -18.34
CA ASN A 104 -3.16 0.52 -18.31
C ASN A 104 -4.04 1.43 -17.44
N GLY A 105 -3.44 2.46 -16.82
CA GLY A 105 -4.13 3.37 -15.92
C GLY A 105 -4.24 2.87 -14.47
N THR A 106 -3.58 1.76 -14.11
CA THR A 106 -3.55 1.28 -12.73
C THR A 106 -2.78 2.28 -11.86
N LYS A 107 -3.37 2.68 -10.73
CA LYS A 107 -2.77 3.62 -9.77
C LYS A 107 -1.73 2.91 -8.89
N PHE A 108 -0.62 3.59 -8.65
CA PHE A 108 0.47 3.17 -7.77
C PHE A 108 0.85 4.26 -6.78
N TYR A 109 1.22 3.86 -5.56
CA TYR A 109 1.83 4.71 -4.55
C TYR A 109 3.35 4.55 -4.61
N LYS A 110 4.05 5.67 -4.83
CA LYS A 110 5.51 5.73 -4.84
C LYS A 110 6.04 5.82 -3.41
N ALA A 111 6.60 4.72 -2.93
CA ALA A 111 7.18 4.59 -1.60
C ALA A 111 8.72 4.62 -1.64
N LYS A 112 9.33 5.49 -0.84
CA LYS A 112 10.76 5.49 -0.58
C LYS A 112 11.08 4.38 0.42
N ASN A 113 11.91 3.42 0.00
CA ASN A 113 12.44 2.41 0.90
C ASN A 113 13.79 2.87 1.51
N SER A 114 14.24 2.20 2.56
CA SER A 114 15.46 2.52 3.32
C SER A 114 16.65 1.62 2.99
N TRP A 115 16.55 0.79 1.93
CA TRP A 115 17.59 -0.18 1.56
C TRP A 115 18.64 0.36 0.56
N GLY A 116 18.75 1.68 0.42
CA GLY A 116 19.72 2.35 -0.44
C GLY A 116 19.30 2.48 -1.90
N ILE A 117 19.93 3.42 -2.61
CA ILE A 117 19.50 3.87 -3.95
C ILE A 117 19.66 2.81 -5.04
N GLN A 118 20.51 1.80 -4.83
CA GLN A 118 20.77 0.73 -5.81
C GLN A 118 19.86 -0.49 -5.60
N SER A 119 19.04 -0.50 -4.54
CA SER A 119 18.18 -1.64 -4.21
C SER A 119 17.04 -1.86 -5.19
N SER A 120 16.62 -0.82 -5.93
CA SER A 120 15.62 -0.91 -6.98
C SER A 120 16.06 -0.18 -8.24
N LYS A 121 15.46 -0.55 -9.39
CA LYS A 121 15.63 0.16 -10.67
C LYS A 121 15.15 1.63 -10.64
N TYR A 122 14.47 2.04 -9.57
CA TYR A 122 13.91 3.38 -9.39
C TYR A 122 14.61 4.16 -8.28
N GLY A 123 15.91 3.97 -8.09
CA GLY A 123 16.68 4.74 -7.10
C GLY A 123 16.31 4.39 -5.65
N GLY A 124 15.94 3.13 -5.39
CA GLY A 124 15.54 2.62 -4.08
C GLY A 124 14.05 2.78 -3.76
N TYR A 125 13.26 3.38 -4.65
CA TYR A 125 11.81 3.46 -4.53
C TYR A 125 11.12 2.16 -4.95
N VAL A 126 9.94 1.94 -4.37
CA VAL A 126 8.98 0.90 -4.75
C VAL A 126 7.66 1.56 -5.13
N TYR A 127 7.04 1.08 -6.20
CA TYR A 127 5.71 1.48 -6.63
C TYR A 127 4.75 0.36 -6.24
N MET A 128 3.88 0.64 -5.28
CA MET A 128 2.90 -0.30 -4.77
C MET A 128 1.56 -0.04 -5.42
N SER A 129 0.95 -1.04 -6.04
CA SER A 129 -0.39 -0.87 -6.63
C SER A 129 -1.42 -0.49 -5.57
N GLU A 130 -2.56 0.03 -6.03
CA GLU A 130 -3.68 0.31 -5.14
C GLU A 130 -4.18 -0.93 -4.41
N SER A 131 -4.34 -2.07 -5.09
CA SER A 131 -4.75 -3.33 -4.46
C SER A 131 -3.74 -3.79 -3.40
N TYR A 132 -2.43 -3.69 -3.70
CA TYR A 132 -1.38 -4.04 -2.73
C TYR A 132 -1.46 -3.15 -1.50
N THR A 133 -1.47 -1.83 -1.69
CA THR A 133 -1.51 -0.85 -0.60
C THR A 133 -2.77 -1.05 0.24
N ARG A 134 -3.93 -1.21 -0.40
CA ARG A 134 -5.21 -1.42 0.28
C ARG A 134 -5.25 -2.72 1.10
N SER A 135 -4.60 -3.79 0.66
CA SER A 135 -4.58 -5.06 1.39
C SER A 135 -3.50 -5.12 2.47
N LYS A 136 -2.32 -4.59 2.18
CA LYS A 136 -1.09 -4.85 2.96
C LYS A 136 -0.67 -3.74 3.90
N THR A 137 -1.27 -2.57 3.82
CA THR A 137 -1.07 -1.53 4.84
C THR A 137 -1.63 -2.02 6.18
N VAL A 138 -0.89 -1.89 7.27
CA VAL A 138 -1.39 -2.02 8.64
C VAL A 138 -1.80 -0.64 9.16
N SER A 139 -0.92 0.35 9.02
CA SER A 139 -1.17 1.73 9.46
C SER A 139 -0.49 2.77 8.57
N VAL A 140 -0.93 4.03 8.69
CA VAL A 140 -0.22 5.18 8.12
C VAL A 140 -0.12 6.28 9.16
N VAL A 141 0.93 7.08 9.07
CA VAL A 141 1.08 8.31 9.86
C VAL A 141 1.29 9.48 8.91
N LEU A 142 0.41 10.46 9.00
CA LEU A 142 0.44 11.69 8.22
C LEU A 142 0.18 12.90 9.11
N HIS A 143 0.49 14.09 8.60
CA HIS A 143 0.10 15.32 9.25
C HIS A 143 -1.42 15.48 9.23
N LYS A 144 -2.02 15.94 10.34
CA LYS A 144 -3.48 16.09 10.46
C LYS A 144 -4.11 16.96 9.38
N ASP A 145 -3.40 18.00 8.91
CA ASP A 145 -3.88 18.89 7.83
C ASP A 145 -3.92 18.19 6.46
N GLY A 146 -3.34 16.99 6.34
CA GLY A 146 -3.48 16.14 5.16
C GLY A 146 -4.80 15.34 5.12
N LEU A 147 -5.57 15.32 6.21
CA LEU A 147 -6.86 14.65 6.27
C LEU A 147 -7.90 15.41 5.42
N PRO A 148 -8.79 14.70 4.69
CA PRO A 148 -9.98 15.33 4.10
C PRO A 148 -10.81 16.02 5.19
N PRO A 149 -11.30 17.26 4.98
CA PRO A 149 -12.00 18.02 6.02
C PRO A 149 -13.17 17.27 6.69
N LYS A 150 -13.95 16.52 5.90
CA LYS A 150 -15.08 15.71 6.41
C LYS A 150 -14.63 14.58 7.33
N ILE A 151 -13.49 13.95 7.04
CA ILE A 151 -12.93 12.87 7.85
C ILE A 151 -12.32 13.46 9.12
N ALA A 152 -11.60 14.58 9.02
CA ALA A 152 -11.05 15.28 10.18
C ALA A 152 -12.16 15.64 11.20
N GLU A 153 -13.27 16.22 10.73
CA GLU A 153 -14.40 16.57 11.61
C GLU A 153 -15.05 15.33 12.26
N HIS A 154 -15.12 14.20 11.55
CA HIS A 154 -15.63 12.94 12.11
C HIS A 154 -14.72 12.39 13.22
N LEU A 155 -13.41 12.48 13.03
CA LEU A 155 -12.41 11.96 13.97
C LEU A 155 -12.25 12.82 15.23
N GLU A 156 -12.51 14.13 15.16
CA GLU A 156 -12.47 15.04 16.33
C GLU A 156 -13.67 14.90 17.27
N LYS A 157 -14.76 14.27 16.82
CA LYS A 157 -16.00 14.10 17.61
C LYS A 157 -16.02 12.81 18.45
N ASN A 158 -15.04 11.93 18.27
CA ASN A 158 -14.89 10.64 18.95
C ASN A 158 -13.76 10.69 20.00
#